data_AF-A0A553GA78-F1
#
_entry.id   AF-A0A553GA78-F1
#
_cell.length_a   1.000
_cell.length_b   1.000
_cell.length_c   1.000
_cell.angle_alpha   90.00
_cell.angle_beta   90.00
_cell.angle_gamma   90.00
#
_symmetry.space_group_name_H-M   'P 1'
#
loop_
_entity.id
_entity.type
_entity.pdbx_description
1 polymer ?
#
loop_
_entity_poly.entity_id
_entity_poly.type
_entity_poly.pdbx_seq_one_letter_code
_entity_poly.pdbx_strand_id
1 'polypeptide(L)'
;MALGFGYSITPVYQPTLFIGYLSENFGGSENSVVTISFKNRFHFTKQPILKYFKPYAGISINWGNTKNTFDKLPEYYPEKYYFQNKIHIAPFIGGELKRHMNLGYFDAIGIYSEVSAFDAYLLEAIRTKYVKPHMALSLAVGISLYLK
;
A
#
# COMPACT_ATOMS: atom_id res chain seq x y z
N MET A 1 6.85 -1.02 8.53
CA MET A 1 7.71 -1.57 7.45
C MET A 1 6.97 -2.71 6.78
N ALA A 2 7.25 -3.04 5.51
CA ALA A 2 6.60 -4.16 4.84
C ALA A 2 7.58 -4.90 3.92
N LEU A 3 7.42 -6.23 3.84
CA LEU A 3 8.12 -7.09 2.91
C LEU A 3 7.10 -7.63 1.89
N GLY A 4 7.47 -7.70 0.62
CA GLY A 4 6.58 -8.14 -0.45
C GLY A 4 7.19 -9.18 -1.37
N PHE A 5 6.34 -10.10 -1.84
CA PHE A 5 6.65 -11.10 -2.85
C PHE A 5 5.63 -11.00 -3.97
N GLY A 6 6.10 -10.81 -5.20
CA GLY A 6 5.24 -10.60 -6.36
C GLY A 6 5.73 -11.36 -7.58
N TYR A 7 4.80 -11.62 -8.50
CA TYR A 7 5.08 -12.36 -9.72
C TYR A 7 4.47 -11.64 -10.91
N SER A 8 5.25 -11.47 -11.98
CA SER A 8 4.77 -10.84 -13.22
C SER A 8 4.05 -11.88 -14.08
N ILE A 9 2.72 -11.92 -14.02
CA ILE A 9 1.92 -12.86 -14.84
C ILE A 9 1.92 -12.42 -16.30
N THR A 10 1.79 -11.11 -16.54
CA THR A 10 1.92 -10.51 -17.88
C THR A 10 2.83 -9.28 -17.80
N PRO A 11 3.26 -8.71 -18.94
CA PRO A 11 4.01 -7.46 -18.92
C PRO A 11 3.26 -6.27 -18.31
N VAL A 12 1.93 -6.42 -18.17
CA VAL A 12 1.01 -5.38 -17.69
C VAL A 12 0.54 -5.67 -16.28
N TYR A 13 0.38 -6.94 -15.88
CA TYR A 13 -0.23 -7.33 -14.62
C TYR A 13 0.74 -8.07 -13.69
N GLN A 14 0.84 -7.57 -12.46
CA GLN A 14 1.69 -8.10 -11.41
C GLN A 14 0.96 -8.11 -10.06
N PRO A 15 0.41 -9.25 -9.62
CA PRO A 15 -0.03 -9.42 -8.25
C PRO A 15 1.17 -9.48 -7.29
N THR A 16 1.04 -8.86 -6.13
CA THR A 16 2.07 -8.86 -5.08
C THR A 16 1.43 -9.02 -3.71
N LEU A 17 1.93 -9.97 -2.93
CA LEU A 17 1.56 -10.16 -1.54
C LEU A 17 2.56 -9.43 -0.63
N PHE A 18 2.08 -8.62 0.30
CA PHE A 18 2.88 -7.92 1.28
C PHE A 18 2.52 -8.35 2.70
N ILE A 19 3.54 -8.43 3.55
CA ILE A 19 3.42 -8.57 4.99
C ILE A 19 4.02 -7.32 5.61
N GLY A 20 3.15 -6.49 6.16
CA GLY A 20 3.46 -5.27 6.89
C GLY A 20 3.51 -5.51 8.40
N TYR A 21 4.46 -4.86 9.06
CA TYR A 21 4.56 -4.77 10.50
C TYR A 21 4.65 -3.31 10.91
N LEU A 22 3.75 -2.90 11.80
CA LEU A 22 3.74 -1.60 12.44
C LEU A 22 4.10 -1.79 13.92
N SER A 23 5.20 -1.18 14.34
CA SER A 23 5.68 -1.21 15.72
C SER A 23 4.97 -0.16 16.56
N GLU A 24 4.82 -0.40 17.86
CA GLU A 24 4.16 0.46 18.85
C GLU A 24 4.71 1.89 18.87
N ASN A 25 6.00 2.08 18.54
CA ASN A 25 6.65 3.39 18.49
C ASN A 25 6.25 4.24 17.27
N PHE A 26 5.60 3.64 16.26
CA PHE A 26 5.22 4.31 15.02
C PHE A 26 3.73 4.12 14.76
N GLY A 27 2.94 5.19 14.91
CA GLY A 27 1.51 5.19 14.56
C GLY A 27 0.53 5.31 15.72
N GLY A 28 1.00 5.56 16.96
CA GLY A 28 0.12 5.88 18.10
C GLY A 28 -0.76 4.72 18.56
N SER A 29 -0.38 3.48 18.24
CA SER A 29 -1.07 2.25 18.66
C SER A 29 -0.28 1.61 19.80
N GLU A 30 -0.97 1.30 20.91
CA GLU A 30 -0.37 0.58 22.06
C GLU A 30 0.02 -0.87 21.72
N ASN A 31 -0.46 -1.40 20.59
CA ASN A 31 -0.20 -2.75 20.14
C ASN A 31 0.48 -2.78 18.77
N SER A 32 1.42 -3.71 18.59
CA SER A 32 1.97 -4.02 17.27
C SER A 32 0.90 -4.59 16.33
N VAL A 33 0.92 -4.13 15.08
CA VAL A 33 -0.06 -4.52 14.07
C VAL A 33 0.63 -5.22 12.90
N VAL A 34 0.19 -6.45 12.62
CA VAL A 34 0.56 -7.18 11.40
C VAL A 34 -0.54 -7.00 10.36
N THR A 35 -0.14 -6.57 9.17
CA THR A 35 -1.06 -6.38 8.04
C THR A 35 -0.64 -7.25 6.87
N ILE A 36 -1.54 -8.06 6.36
CA ILE A 36 -1.35 -8.80 5.10
C ILE A 36 -2.03 -8.01 4.00
N SER A 37 -1.31 -7.66 2.94
CA SER A 37 -1.88 -6.86 1.84
C SER A 37 -1.68 -7.56 0.50
N PHE A 38 -2.76 -7.74 -0.24
CA PHE A 38 -2.73 -8.23 -1.60
C PHE A 38 -2.89 -7.06 -2.57
N LYS A 39 -1.84 -6.75 -3.35
CA LYS A 39 -1.81 -5.65 -4.31
C LYS A 39 -1.92 -6.18 -5.73
N ASN A 40 -2.93 -5.70 -6.45
CA ASN A 40 -3.09 -5.95 -7.88
C ASN A 40 -2.50 -4.77 -8.65
N ARG A 41 -1.30 -4.91 -9.20
CA ARG A 41 -0.61 -3.84 -9.94
C ARG A 41 -0.84 -4.00 -11.45
N PHE A 42 -1.28 -2.93 -12.10
CA PHE A 42 -1.45 -2.82 -13.55
C PHE A 42 -0.57 -1.69 -14.10
N HIS A 43 0.40 -2.03 -14.94
CA HIS A 43 1.26 -1.07 -15.62
C HIS A 43 0.51 -0.42 -16.78
N PHE A 44 0.64 0.89 -16.96
CA PHE A 44 0.00 1.56 -18.10
C PHE A 44 0.67 1.22 -19.43
N THR A 45 1.96 0.84 -19.40
CA THR A 45 2.75 0.55 -20.59
C THR A 45 3.41 -0.82 -20.49
N LYS A 46 3.42 -1.58 -21.60
CA LYS A 46 4.15 -2.86 -21.67
C LYS A 46 5.66 -2.67 -21.51
N GLN A 47 6.18 -1.59 -22.11
CA GLN A 47 7.59 -1.21 -22.06
C GLN A 47 7.79 0.01 -21.16
N PRO A 48 8.94 0.13 -20.48
CA PRO A 48 9.26 1.33 -19.70
C PRO A 48 9.31 2.58 -20.58
N ILE A 49 8.72 3.67 -20.08
CA ILE A 49 8.91 5.01 -20.59
C ILE A 49 10.37 5.41 -20.33
N LEU A 50 11.02 6.00 -21.34
CA LEU A 50 12.44 6.39 -21.29
C LEU A 50 13.38 5.23 -20.93
N LYS A 51 12.98 3.96 -21.15
CA LYS A 51 13.73 2.71 -20.83
C LYS A 51 13.87 2.36 -19.35
N TYR A 52 13.50 3.23 -18.41
CA TYR A 52 13.66 2.97 -16.97
C TYR A 52 12.40 3.21 -16.14
N PHE A 53 11.43 4.00 -16.60
CA PHE A 53 10.25 4.35 -15.80
C PHE A 53 9.02 3.55 -16.20
N LYS A 54 8.34 2.91 -15.25
CA LYS A 54 7.07 2.21 -15.46
C LYS A 54 5.99 2.77 -14.54
N PRO A 55 5.05 3.57 -15.06
CA PRO A 55 3.91 4.00 -14.27
C PRO A 55 2.87 2.88 -14.18
N TYR A 56 2.19 2.79 -13.04
CA TYR A 56 1.18 1.79 -12.77
C TYR A 56 0.10 2.30 -11.83
N ALA A 57 -1.04 1.61 -11.83
CA ALA A 57 -2.10 1.81 -10.87
C ALA A 57 -2.67 0.45 -10.44
N GLY A 58 -3.46 0.46 -9.38
CA GLY A 58 -3.97 -0.80 -8.86
C GLY A 58 -4.88 -0.62 -7.66
N ILE A 59 -5.26 -1.77 -7.11
CA ILE A 59 -6.08 -1.87 -5.91
C ILE A 59 -5.37 -2.80 -4.94
N SER A 60 -5.23 -2.37 -3.69
CA SER A 60 -4.79 -3.23 -2.61
C SER A 60 -5.97 -3.63 -1.73
N ILE A 61 -5.96 -4.89 -1.29
CA ILE A 61 -6.84 -5.41 -0.26
C ILE A 61 -5.94 -5.68 0.94
N ASN A 62 -6.17 -4.99 2.04
CA ASN A 62 -5.33 -5.01 3.22
C ASN A 62 -6.13 -5.59 4.38
N TRP A 63 -5.60 -6.64 5.00
CA TRP A 63 -6.17 -7.28 6.17
C TRP A 63 -5.25 -7.07 7.37
N GLY A 64 -5.73 -6.30 8.34
CA GLY A 64 -5.00 -6.03 9.59
C GLY A 64 -5.44 -7.01 10.68
N ASN A 65 -4.51 -7.82 11.20
CA ASN A 65 -4.75 -8.56 12.43
C ASN A 65 -4.44 -7.65 13.62
N THR A 66 -5.46 -6.91 14.06
CA THR A 66 -5.39 -6.08 15.28
C THR A 66 -6.37 -6.67 16.29
N LYS A 67 -5.91 -6.88 17.53
CA LYS A 67 -6.79 -6.89 18.70
C LYS A 67 -6.99 -5.41 19.02
N ASN A 68 -8.23 -4.91 18.90
CA ASN A 68 -8.70 -3.58 19.31
C ASN A 68 -7.60 -2.52 19.50
N THR A 69 -7.47 -1.59 18.56
CA THR A 69 -6.52 -0.47 18.61
C THR A 69 -6.77 0.50 19.79
N PHE A 70 -7.79 0.28 20.62
CA PHE A 70 -8.14 1.10 21.78
C PHE A 70 -8.59 0.21 22.95
N ASP A 71 -7.81 0.15 24.03
CA ASP A 71 -8.27 -0.37 25.33
C ASP A 71 -9.06 0.69 26.13
N LYS A 72 -8.97 1.97 25.73
CA LYS A 72 -9.77 3.07 26.24
C LYS A 72 -10.45 3.80 25.10
N LEU A 73 -11.78 3.72 25.06
CA LEU A 73 -12.60 4.57 24.19
C LEU A 73 -12.46 6.03 24.67
N PRO A 74 -12.01 7.00 23.83
CA PRO A 74 -12.15 8.42 24.16
C PRO A 74 -13.59 8.77 24.51
N GLU A 75 -13.74 9.69 25.47
CA GLU A 75 -15.00 10.07 26.12
C GLU A 75 -16.11 10.55 25.16
N TYR A 76 -15.74 10.95 23.94
CA TYR A 76 -16.68 11.43 22.94
C TYR A 76 -16.38 10.81 21.57
N TYR A 77 -17.13 9.76 21.21
CA TYR A 77 -17.21 9.27 19.84
C TYR A 77 -18.50 9.78 19.20
N PRO A 78 -18.44 10.44 18.03
CA PRO A 78 -19.61 10.55 17.17
C PRO A 78 -20.07 9.13 16.84
N GLU A 79 -21.30 8.77 17.22
CA GLU A 79 -21.93 7.52 16.79
C GLU A 79 -21.82 7.45 15.26
N LYS A 80 -21.03 6.49 14.74
CA LYS A 80 -20.74 6.19 13.30
C LYS A 80 -19.34 6.56 12.77
N TYR A 81 -18.38 6.98 13.59
CA TYR A 81 -17.08 7.47 13.08
C TYR A 81 -16.11 6.41 12.51
N TYR A 82 -16.25 5.12 12.85
CA TYR A 82 -15.43 4.05 12.25
C TYR A 82 -16.27 2.82 11.92
N PHE A 83 -16.37 2.50 10.63
CA PHE A 83 -16.75 1.16 10.19
C PHE A 83 -15.54 0.26 10.45
N GLN A 84 -15.56 -0.52 11.55
CA GLN A 84 -14.48 -1.45 11.94
C GLN A 84 -14.40 -2.67 10.99
N ASN A 85 -14.16 -2.43 9.70
CA ASN A 85 -13.83 -3.51 8.78
C ASN A 85 -12.37 -3.90 8.98
N LYS A 86 -12.11 -5.18 9.27
CA LYS A 86 -10.74 -5.74 9.30
C LYS A 86 -10.08 -5.78 7.92
N ILE A 87 -10.87 -5.54 6.87
CA ILE A 87 -10.47 -5.56 5.47
C ILE A 87 -10.63 -4.16 4.92
N HIS A 88 -9.56 -3.61 4.36
CA HIS A 88 -9.51 -2.30 3.75
C HIS A 88 -9.14 -2.39 2.29
N ILE A 89 -9.88 -1.69 1.44
CA ILE A 89 -9.55 -1.53 0.04
C ILE A 89 -8.84 -0.19 -0.14
N ALA A 90 -7.72 -0.17 -0.86
CA ALA A 90 -7.01 1.05 -1.17
C ALA A 90 -6.63 1.10 -2.66
N PRO A 91 -7.30 1.93 -3.49
CA PRO A 91 -6.76 2.27 -4.80
C PRO A 91 -5.41 2.98 -4.65
N PHE A 92 -4.49 2.69 -5.57
CA PHE A 92 -3.17 3.30 -5.59
C PHE A 92 -2.73 3.64 -7.02
N ILE A 93 -1.90 4.67 -7.13
CA ILE A 93 -1.18 5.06 -8.33
C ILE A 93 0.28 5.27 -7.98
N GLY A 94 1.17 4.87 -8.87
CA GLY A 94 2.60 4.95 -8.60
C GLY A 94 3.44 4.77 -9.84
N GLY A 95 4.73 4.66 -9.61
CA GLY A 95 5.68 4.37 -10.64
C GLY A 95 6.96 3.77 -10.08
N GLU A 96 7.65 3.04 -10.95
CA GLU A 96 8.90 2.38 -10.62
C GLU A 96 9.99 2.75 -11.62
N LEU A 97 11.16 3.07 -11.08
CA LEU A 97 12.40 3.23 -11.82
C LEU A 97 13.18 1.91 -11.74
N LYS A 98 13.14 1.12 -12.83
CA LYS A 98 13.81 -0.18 -12.92
C LYS A 98 15.11 -0.08 -13.73
N ARG A 99 16.21 -0.57 -13.17
CA ARG A 99 17.51 -0.69 -13.84
C ARG A 99 17.98 -2.14 -13.86
N HIS A 100 18.25 -2.67 -15.05
CA HIS A 100 18.82 -4.00 -15.22
C HIS A 100 20.32 -3.95 -14.91
N MET A 101 20.79 -4.88 -14.09
CA MET A 101 22.19 -4.92 -13.66
C MET A 101 22.84 -6.30 -13.81
N ASN A 102 22.06 -7.34 -14.15
CA ASN A 102 22.54 -8.69 -14.50
C ASN A 102 23.69 -9.19 -13.59
N LEU A 103 23.46 -9.13 -12.27
CA LEU A 103 24.43 -9.46 -11.21
C LEU A 103 24.08 -10.82 -10.60
N GLY A 104 24.68 -11.90 -11.11
CA GLY A 104 24.52 -13.24 -10.55
C GLY A 104 23.05 -13.68 -10.48
N TYR A 105 22.50 -13.72 -9.25
CA TYR A 105 21.13 -14.09 -8.92
C TYR A 105 20.08 -12.98 -9.13
N PHE A 106 20.50 -11.72 -9.27
CA PHE A 106 19.61 -10.58 -9.47
C PHE A 106 19.65 -10.10 -10.92
N ASP A 107 18.49 -9.95 -11.54
CA ASP A 107 18.34 -9.42 -12.89
C ASP A 107 18.29 -7.88 -12.88
N ALA A 108 17.56 -7.30 -11.93
CA ALA A 108 17.35 -5.86 -11.85
C ALA A 108 17.06 -5.36 -10.43
N ILE A 109 17.27 -4.06 -10.24
CA ILE A 109 16.82 -3.31 -9.06
C ILE A 109 15.80 -2.26 -9.48
N GLY A 110 14.77 -2.07 -8.67
CA GLY A 110 13.74 -1.06 -8.85
C GLY A 110 13.60 -0.18 -7.63
N ILE A 111 13.38 1.10 -7.83
CA ILE A 111 12.91 2.02 -6.78
C ILE A 111 11.49 2.40 -7.16
N TYR A 112 10.54 2.20 -6.25
CA TYR A 112 9.14 2.51 -6.48
C TYR A 112 8.60 3.53 -5.48
N SER A 113 7.65 4.33 -5.94
CA SER A 113 6.81 5.16 -5.07
C SER A 113 5.34 5.00 -5.43
N GLU A 114 4.50 4.89 -4.42
CA GLU A 114 3.05 4.69 -4.55
C GLU A 114 2.32 5.67 -3.65
N VAL A 115 1.28 6.30 -4.19
CA VAL A 115 0.29 7.02 -3.41
C VAL A 115 -0.98 6.18 -3.39
N SER A 116 -1.44 5.83 -2.20
CA SER A 116 -2.67 5.06 -2.00
C SER A 116 -3.68 5.86 -1.17
N ALA A 117 -4.96 5.61 -1.38
CA ALA A 117 -6.02 6.21 -0.59
C ALA A 117 -6.85 5.10 0.05
N PHE A 118 -6.95 5.10 1.38
CA PHE A 118 -7.72 4.07 2.11
C PHE A 118 -9.22 4.34 2.01
N ASP A 119 -10.01 3.28 1.81
CA ASP A 119 -11.47 3.31 1.70
C ASP A 119 -12.18 4.10 2.80
N ALA A 120 -11.84 3.88 4.06
CA ALA A 120 -12.45 4.56 5.20
C ALA A 120 -12.26 6.09 5.12
N TYR A 121 -11.05 6.54 4.79
CA TYR A 121 -10.75 7.98 4.69
C TYR A 121 -11.33 8.60 3.42
N LEU A 122 -11.39 7.86 2.31
CA LEU A 122 -12.07 8.31 1.09
C LEU A 122 -13.57 8.49 1.32
N LEU A 123 -14.20 7.52 2.00
CA LEU A 123 -15.62 7.57 2.32
C LEU A 123 -15.94 8.74 3.26
N GLU A 124 -15.11 8.98 4.26
CA GLU A 124 -15.27 10.13 5.16
C GLU A 124 -14.98 11.48 4.49
N ALA A 125 -14.03 11.53 3.54
CA ALA A 125 -13.79 12.73 2.72
C ALA A 125 -14.98 13.07 1.80
N ILE A 126 -15.76 12.07 1.38
CA ILE A 126 -17.00 12.27 0.61
C ILE A 126 -18.16 12.68 1.55
N ARG A 127 -18.25 12.07 2.74
CA ARG A 127 -19.38 12.26 3.66
C ARG A 127 -19.28 13.51 4.52
N THR A 128 -18.06 13.99 4.80
CA THR A 128 -17.84 15.11 5.73
C THR A 128 -16.94 16.17 5.10
N LYS A 129 -17.13 17.45 5.50
CA LYS A 129 -16.20 18.54 5.13
C LYS A 129 -14.94 18.57 6.02
N TYR A 130 -14.86 17.69 7.01
CA TYR A 130 -13.78 17.67 8.01
C TYR A 130 -12.52 16.98 7.49
N VAL A 131 -12.67 15.91 6.71
CA VAL A 131 -11.53 15.18 6.12
C VAL A 131 -11.28 15.70 4.71
N LYS A 132 -10.16 16.41 4.53
CA LYS A 132 -9.75 16.86 3.19
C LYS A 132 -9.20 15.66 2.40
N PRO A 133 -9.43 15.56 1.08
CA PRO A 133 -8.98 14.41 0.28
C PRO A 133 -7.48 14.10 0.37
N HIS A 134 -6.63 15.12 0.56
CA HIS A 134 -5.19 14.91 0.73
C HIS A 134 -4.81 14.25 2.06
N MET A 135 -5.66 14.35 3.09
CA MET A 135 -5.45 13.68 4.38
C MET A 135 -5.74 12.17 4.31
N ALA A 136 -6.43 11.73 3.26
CA ALA A 136 -6.69 10.31 2.99
C ALA A 136 -5.55 9.63 2.23
N LEU A 137 -4.53 10.39 1.80
CA LEU A 137 -3.43 9.88 0.98
C LEU A 137 -2.29 9.36 1.85
N SER A 138 -1.79 8.19 1.49
CA SER A 138 -0.59 7.58 2.07
C SER A 138 0.46 7.41 1.00
N LEU A 139 1.70 7.81 1.31
CA LEU A 139 2.85 7.65 0.44
C LEU A 139 3.68 6.46 0.90
N ALA A 140 3.94 5.53 -0.02
CA ALA A 140 4.89 4.44 0.17
C ALA A 140 6.07 4.62 -0.77
N VAL A 141 7.28 4.43 -0.25
CA VAL A 141 8.52 4.40 -1.03
C VAL A 141 9.25 3.11 -0.67
N GLY A 142 9.78 2.42 -1.67
CA GLY A 142 10.47 1.17 -1.43
C GLY A 142 11.41 0.75 -2.55
N ILE A 143 12.10 -0.35 -2.30
CA ILE A 143 13.05 -0.97 -3.23
C ILE A 143 12.48 -2.34 -3.62
N SER A 144 12.59 -2.67 -4.90
CA SER A 144 12.23 -3.97 -5.47
C SER A 144 13.48 -4.65 -6.03
N LEU A 145 13.67 -5.92 -5.68
CA LEU A 145 14.74 -6.76 -6.21
C LEU A 145 14.11 -7.78 -7.14
N TYR A 146 14.58 -7.82 -8.39
CA TYR A 146 14.13 -8.79 -9.38
C TYR A 146 15.11 -9.94 -9.43
N LEU A 147 14.62 -11.13 -9.10
CA LEU A 147 15.37 -12.37 -9.23
C LEU A 147 15.27 -12.90 -10.66
N LYS A 148 16.26 -13.68 -11.08
CA LYS A 148 16.24 -14.42 -12.35
C LYS A 148 15.26 -15.58 -12.33
#